data_AF-A0A928PHR8-F1
#
_entry.id   AF-A0A928PHR8-F1
#
_cell.length_a   1.000
_cell.length_b   1.000
_cell.length_c   1.000
_cell.angle_alpha   90.00
_cell.angle_beta   90.00
_cell.angle_gamma   90.00
#
_symmetry.space_group_name_H-M   'P 1'
#
loop_
_entity.id
_entity.type
_entity.pdbx_description
1 polymer ?
#
loop_
_entity_poly.entity_id
_entity_poly.type
_entity_poly.pdbx_seq_one_letter_code
_entity_poly.pdbx_strand_id
1 'polypeptide(L)'
;MKNIKKLLSLLIVTVMLFASLPAISVSAANEYKLTLQNPCVVELSGDSTATVNFTPDEDGIYHFYSTGSYDTIATLFDSDGNEIEYNDDGKNGYNFGMYTHLEKGKNYSLLIELWSFTENAVFPVIAEKPQALTQPLTIPEDESEFLTFTPAQTGFYHIYSVGSADTCASLYDENGDEIWHNDDFTSSNFGMNYYLFEGIEYTLEIYTYSEFDEETIVCIQNSVVPEDAEVITPPINTTVIKGIEDETFTMDGIIIEFTMSDGSKYQWSYDDGGLIEGCEVETGTGFDYTGAFYANFSCEYAQALFNYKLIDNPVKSLEYIGDNIVLYENMNGYVESTYDDYDNETQFFFYYYELPLTPCLKINYTDGTNETVSLYDNELPYDLYWYHKQYDKPWTKGTDNAVMITYLGFETQVPVHVLETPVKNIEVTNTPDFKYPFGETHYGYFDSETGEYVLFPSEVNDLKFTVSYKDGTTETVIGKDVLHSDVFEVKELRVSSTGNYVAEYMYKGFTFQIEVEIIDDNTADVTGLLGDANEDSEVNIKDATLIQKNIARLATISIKGTYLADVDGDEEITIKDATAIQKYVAGITVDFPIGETL
;
A
#
# COMPACT_ATOMS: atom_id res chain seq x y z
N MET A 1 -20.58 32.66 -51.23
CA MET A 1 -19.34 33.37 -51.61
C MET A 1 -18.34 33.13 -50.50
N LYS A 2 -17.26 32.38 -50.81
CA LYS A 2 -16.00 32.18 -50.05
C LYS A 2 -16.10 31.63 -48.61
N ASN A 3 -15.24 30.76 -48.09
CA ASN A 3 -14.18 29.84 -48.52
C ASN A 3 -13.82 29.13 -47.19
N ILE A 4 -13.96 27.81 -47.05
CA ILE A 4 -12.93 26.77 -47.31
C ILE A 4 -11.80 26.73 -46.25
N LYS A 5 -11.83 25.62 -45.48
CA LYS A 5 -10.78 24.67 -45.02
C LYS A 5 -9.56 25.20 -44.20
N LYS A 6 -9.22 24.61 -43.04
CA LYS A 6 -8.71 23.23 -42.69
C LYS A 6 -7.20 23.04 -42.96
N LEU A 7 -6.53 22.36 -42.00
CA LEU A 7 -5.15 21.82 -41.95
C LEU A 7 -4.04 22.81 -41.51
N LEU A 8 -3.07 22.43 -40.66
CA LEU A 8 -2.17 21.27 -40.84
C LEU A 8 -1.48 20.81 -39.53
N SER A 9 -1.53 19.51 -39.24
CA SER A 9 -0.42 18.66 -38.72
C SER A 9 -0.79 17.17 -38.93
N LEU A 10 -0.97 16.77 -40.18
CA LEU A 10 -0.08 15.92 -40.99
C LEU A 10 0.01 14.44 -40.56
N LEU A 11 -0.91 13.70 -41.19
CA LEU A 11 -0.99 12.28 -41.48
C LEU A 11 0.27 11.74 -42.19
N ILE A 12 0.77 10.57 -41.79
CA ILE A 12 1.42 9.61 -42.71
C ILE A 12 0.48 8.41 -42.84
N VAL A 13 -0.28 8.37 -43.93
CA VAL A 13 -0.80 7.13 -44.51
C VAL A 13 -0.42 7.17 -45.98
N THR A 14 0.39 6.20 -46.42
CA THR A 14 0.54 5.88 -47.84
C THR A 14 -0.10 4.51 -48.06
N VAL A 15 -1.22 4.49 -48.79
CA VAL A 15 -1.86 3.27 -49.30
C VAL A 15 -1.11 2.81 -50.56
N MET A 16 -0.67 1.55 -50.61
CA MET A 16 -0.50 0.82 -51.87
C MET A 16 -0.94 -0.65 -51.75
N LEU A 17 -1.98 -0.96 -52.51
CA LEU A 17 -2.33 -2.18 -53.24
C LEU A 17 -1.84 -3.57 -52.76
N PHE A 18 -2.85 -4.44 -52.58
CA PHE A 18 -2.90 -5.87 -52.91
C PHE A 18 -1.64 -6.71 -52.69
N ALA A 19 -1.60 -7.37 -51.54
CA ALA A 19 -1.12 -8.75 -51.44
C ALA A 19 -2.10 -9.53 -50.56
N SER A 20 -2.65 -10.61 -51.12
CA SER A 20 -3.48 -11.60 -50.44
C SER A 20 -2.75 -12.19 -49.24
N LEU A 21 -3.28 -11.99 -48.04
CA LEU A 21 -2.99 -12.78 -46.85
C LEU A 21 -4.33 -13.25 -46.27
N PRO A 22 -4.38 -14.47 -45.73
CA PRO A 22 -5.62 -15.20 -45.55
C PRO A 22 -6.49 -14.51 -44.51
N ALA A 23 -7.81 -14.57 -44.72
CA ALA A 23 -8.78 -14.25 -43.71
C ALA A 23 -8.44 -15.04 -42.44
N ILE A 24 -7.99 -14.36 -41.40
CA ILE A 24 -8.09 -14.87 -40.04
C ILE A 24 -9.59 -14.85 -39.77
N SER A 25 -10.19 -16.04 -39.75
CA SER A 25 -11.54 -16.23 -39.28
C SER A 25 -11.60 -15.76 -37.82
N VAL A 26 -12.22 -14.61 -37.59
CA VAL A 26 -12.81 -14.31 -36.29
C VAL A 26 -13.78 -15.46 -36.02
N SER A 27 -13.49 -16.30 -35.02
CA SER A 27 -14.48 -17.26 -34.53
C SER A 27 -15.69 -16.45 -34.10
N ALA A 28 -16.86 -16.78 -34.61
CA ALA A 28 -18.09 -16.08 -34.26
C ALA A 28 -18.22 -16.06 -32.73
N ALA A 29 -18.30 -14.87 -32.12
CA ALA A 29 -18.68 -14.74 -30.73
C ALA A 29 -20.03 -15.44 -30.56
N ASN A 30 -20.14 -16.33 -29.57
CA ASN A 30 -21.41 -16.94 -29.24
C ASN A 30 -22.31 -15.85 -28.66
N GLU A 31 -23.41 -15.53 -29.35
CA GLU A 31 -24.38 -14.55 -28.88
C GLU A 31 -25.42 -15.22 -27.96
N TYR A 32 -25.45 -14.78 -26.71
CA TYR A 32 -26.42 -15.19 -25.71
C TYR A 32 -27.37 -14.04 -25.37
N LYS A 33 -28.49 -14.38 -24.73
CA LYS A 33 -29.43 -13.42 -24.17
C LYS A 33 -29.65 -13.74 -22.70
N LEU A 34 -29.38 -12.75 -21.84
CA LEU A 34 -29.60 -12.82 -20.41
C LEU A 34 -30.97 -12.22 -20.07
N THR A 35 -31.63 -12.82 -19.08
CA THR A 35 -32.86 -12.30 -18.51
C THR A 35 -32.69 -12.23 -17.00
N LEU A 36 -33.31 -11.24 -16.38
CA LEU A 36 -33.20 -11.00 -14.95
C LEU A 36 -33.51 -12.26 -14.13
N GLN A 37 -32.68 -12.53 -13.11
CA GLN A 37 -32.76 -13.66 -12.16
C GLN A 37 -32.71 -15.06 -12.77
N ASN A 38 -32.52 -15.19 -14.09
CA ASN A 38 -32.37 -16.49 -14.74
C ASN A 38 -30.93 -16.65 -15.21
N PRO A 39 -30.18 -17.61 -14.64
CA PRO A 39 -28.82 -17.90 -15.08
C PRO A 39 -28.76 -18.22 -16.58
N CYS A 40 -27.88 -17.54 -17.30
CA CYS A 40 -27.52 -17.85 -18.68
C CYS A 40 -26.25 -18.68 -18.67
N VAL A 41 -26.33 -19.93 -19.12
CA VAL A 41 -25.15 -20.81 -19.18
C VAL A 41 -24.33 -20.45 -20.41
N VAL A 42 -23.11 -19.96 -20.18
CA VAL A 42 -22.12 -19.61 -21.20
C VAL A 42 -21.15 -20.77 -21.37
N GLU A 43 -20.82 -21.06 -22.62
CA GLU A 43 -19.85 -22.10 -22.99
C GLU A 43 -18.72 -21.46 -23.80
N LEU A 44 -17.49 -21.55 -23.28
CA LEU A 44 -16.27 -21.06 -23.92
C LEU A 44 -15.30 -22.22 -24.17
N SER A 45 -14.56 -22.14 -25.27
CA SER A 45 -13.52 -23.10 -25.65
C SER A 45 -12.24 -22.38 -26.04
N GLY A 46 -11.17 -22.55 -25.25
CA GLY A 46 -9.86 -21.97 -25.56
C GLY A 46 -9.85 -20.45 -25.45
N ASP A 47 -9.50 -19.76 -26.54
CA ASP A 47 -9.43 -18.29 -26.66
C ASP A 47 -10.73 -17.65 -27.19
N SER A 48 -11.84 -18.38 -27.18
CA SER A 48 -13.13 -17.86 -27.62
C SER A 48 -13.72 -16.88 -26.61
N THR A 49 -14.44 -15.88 -27.10
CA THR A 49 -15.25 -14.96 -26.29
C THR A 49 -16.75 -15.20 -26.50
N ALA A 50 -17.56 -14.81 -25.53
CA ALA A 50 -19.02 -14.83 -25.63
C ALA A 50 -19.56 -13.41 -25.47
N THR A 51 -20.65 -13.11 -26.18
CA THR A 51 -21.38 -11.86 -26.01
C THR A 51 -22.74 -12.14 -25.43
N VAL A 52 -23.00 -11.67 -24.22
CA VAL A 52 -24.26 -11.84 -23.52
C VAL A 52 -25.04 -10.52 -23.57
N ASN A 53 -26.17 -10.53 -24.27
CA ASN A 53 -27.00 -9.34 -24.43
C ASN A 53 -28.02 -9.23 -23.29
N PHE A 54 -28.18 -8.02 -22.76
CA PHE A 54 -29.17 -7.70 -21.73
C PHE A 54 -29.97 -6.45 -22.10
N THR A 55 -31.27 -6.49 -21.83
CA THR A 55 -32.18 -5.34 -21.99
C THR A 55 -32.94 -5.18 -20.68
N PRO A 56 -32.70 -4.11 -19.90
CA PRO A 56 -33.42 -3.89 -18.65
C PRO A 56 -34.88 -3.51 -18.92
N ASP A 57 -35.79 -4.11 -18.13
CA ASP A 57 -37.23 -3.80 -18.19
C ASP A 57 -37.60 -2.53 -17.41
N GLU A 58 -36.69 -2.02 -16.58
CA GLU A 58 -36.85 -0.83 -15.73
C GLU A 58 -35.52 -0.08 -15.62
N ASP A 59 -35.56 1.22 -15.33
CA ASP A 59 -34.34 1.95 -14.97
C ASP A 59 -33.83 1.42 -13.61
N GLY A 60 -32.51 1.38 -13.43
CA GLY A 60 -31.91 1.11 -12.13
C GLY A 60 -30.55 0.45 -12.19
N ILE A 61 -30.01 0.13 -11.01
CA ILE A 61 -28.77 -0.63 -10.88
C ILE A 61 -29.02 -2.12 -11.14
N TYR A 62 -28.16 -2.72 -11.95
CA TYR A 62 -28.13 -4.14 -12.21
C TYR A 62 -26.76 -4.69 -11.80
N HIS A 63 -26.78 -5.88 -11.21
CA HIS A 63 -25.59 -6.64 -10.84
C HIS A 63 -25.43 -7.80 -11.81
N PHE A 64 -24.27 -7.88 -12.45
CA PHE A 64 -23.89 -8.95 -13.35
C PHE A 64 -22.72 -9.72 -12.77
N TYR A 65 -22.81 -11.04 -12.74
CA TYR A 65 -21.74 -11.87 -12.20
C TYR A 65 -21.74 -13.27 -12.81
N SER A 66 -20.59 -13.92 -12.77
CA SER A 66 -20.45 -15.36 -12.99
C SER A 66 -20.35 -16.11 -11.66
N THR A 67 -20.57 -17.42 -11.70
CA THR A 67 -20.26 -18.30 -10.57
C THR A 67 -19.60 -19.57 -11.07
N GLY A 68 -18.74 -20.16 -10.26
CA GLY A 68 -18.08 -21.43 -10.56
C GLY A 68 -16.62 -21.39 -10.12
N SER A 69 -15.83 -22.33 -10.63
CA SER A 69 -14.40 -22.45 -10.32
C SER A 69 -13.50 -21.89 -11.42
N TYR A 70 -14.06 -21.10 -12.34
CA TYR A 70 -13.34 -20.57 -13.50
C TYR A 70 -13.02 -19.11 -13.30
N ASP A 71 -11.82 -18.73 -13.71
CA ASP A 71 -11.34 -17.36 -13.74
C ASP A 71 -11.94 -16.64 -14.96
N THR A 72 -12.87 -15.73 -14.70
CA THR A 72 -13.75 -15.14 -15.74
C THR A 72 -13.70 -13.64 -15.71
N ILE A 73 -13.63 -13.06 -16.91
CA ILE A 73 -13.54 -11.62 -17.11
C ILE A 73 -14.78 -11.16 -17.87
N ALA A 74 -15.32 -10.00 -17.51
CA ALA A 74 -16.39 -9.37 -18.28
C ALA A 74 -16.13 -7.88 -18.51
N THR A 75 -16.46 -7.44 -19.74
CA THR A 75 -16.54 -6.02 -20.13
C THR A 75 -17.97 -5.72 -20.57
N LEU A 76 -18.58 -4.70 -19.99
CA LEU A 76 -19.92 -4.24 -20.35
C LEU A 76 -19.85 -3.10 -21.36
N PHE A 77 -20.66 -3.18 -22.42
CA PHE A 77 -20.79 -2.13 -23.43
C PHE A 77 -22.22 -1.57 -23.53
N ASP A 78 -22.33 -0.28 -23.83
CA ASP A 78 -23.59 0.40 -24.13
C ASP A 78 -24.12 0.09 -25.56
N SER A 79 -25.27 0.65 -25.89
CA SER A 79 -25.90 0.46 -27.21
C SER A 79 -25.13 1.07 -28.38
N ASP A 80 -24.21 1.99 -28.12
CA ASP A 80 -23.36 2.66 -29.10
C ASP A 80 -21.99 1.95 -29.24
N GLY A 81 -21.72 0.94 -28.39
CA GLY A 81 -20.50 0.15 -28.36
C GLY A 81 -19.39 0.78 -27.53
N ASN A 82 -19.70 1.74 -26.66
CA ASN A 82 -18.75 2.27 -25.69
C ASN A 82 -18.67 1.36 -24.49
N GLU A 83 -17.46 1.17 -23.96
CA GLU A 83 -17.22 0.45 -22.71
C GLU A 83 -17.81 1.25 -21.54
N ILE A 84 -18.55 0.57 -20.68
CA ILE A 84 -19.16 1.11 -19.46
C ILE A 84 -18.39 0.66 -18.23
N GLU A 85 -18.04 -0.63 -18.16
CA GLU A 85 -17.50 -1.24 -16.94
C GLU A 85 -16.67 -2.49 -17.29
N TYR A 86 -15.67 -2.80 -16.46
CA TYR A 86 -14.80 -3.98 -16.60
C TYR A 86 -14.55 -4.62 -15.23
N ASN A 87 -14.63 -5.95 -15.16
CA ASN A 87 -14.27 -6.66 -13.94
C ASN A 87 -13.80 -8.10 -14.21
N ASP A 88 -12.79 -8.56 -13.47
CA ASP A 88 -12.14 -9.88 -13.57
C ASP A 88 -12.16 -10.72 -12.28
N ASP A 89 -12.39 -10.14 -11.09
CA ASP A 89 -12.35 -10.88 -9.82
C ASP A 89 -13.37 -10.41 -8.75
N GLY A 90 -14.41 -9.67 -9.16
CA GLY A 90 -15.42 -9.07 -8.28
C GLY A 90 -16.34 -10.05 -7.52
N LYS A 91 -16.10 -11.37 -7.60
CA LYS A 91 -16.76 -12.44 -6.85
C LYS A 91 -15.80 -13.56 -6.49
N ASN A 92 -16.17 -14.32 -5.44
CA ASN A 92 -15.42 -15.49 -4.95
C ASN A 92 -14.99 -16.43 -6.08
N GLY A 93 -13.76 -16.93 -5.97
CA GLY A 93 -13.20 -17.90 -6.92
C GLY A 93 -12.80 -17.30 -8.27
N TYR A 94 -12.39 -16.02 -8.29
CA TYR A 94 -11.96 -15.29 -9.50
C TYR A 94 -13.09 -15.14 -10.54
N ASN A 95 -14.33 -15.03 -10.07
CA ASN A 95 -15.47 -14.78 -10.94
C ASN A 95 -15.65 -13.26 -11.10
N PHE A 96 -16.05 -12.78 -12.27
CA PHE A 96 -16.40 -11.37 -12.42
C PHE A 96 -17.68 -11.04 -11.63
N GLY A 97 -17.75 -9.81 -11.13
CA GLY A 97 -18.93 -9.22 -10.51
C GLY A 97 -18.92 -7.71 -10.71
N MET A 98 -19.99 -7.15 -11.28
CA MET A 98 -20.09 -5.71 -11.54
C MET A 98 -21.50 -5.17 -11.30
N TYR A 99 -21.56 -3.96 -10.75
CA TYR A 99 -22.80 -3.21 -10.56
C TYR A 99 -22.81 -2.02 -11.50
N THR A 100 -23.91 -1.78 -12.20
CA THR A 100 -23.99 -0.66 -13.15
C THR A 100 -25.42 -0.13 -13.32
N HIS A 101 -25.56 1.18 -13.54
CA HIS A 101 -26.85 1.80 -13.81
C HIS A 101 -27.25 1.62 -15.27
N LEU A 102 -28.38 0.96 -15.51
CA LEU A 102 -28.90 0.75 -16.85
C LEU A 102 -30.25 1.43 -17.06
N GLU A 103 -30.38 2.12 -18.19
CA GLU A 103 -31.65 2.69 -18.64
C GLU A 103 -32.54 1.65 -19.33
N LYS A 104 -33.81 1.64 -18.91
CA LYS A 104 -34.90 0.81 -19.43
C LYS A 104 -34.92 0.79 -20.96
N GLY A 105 -34.93 -0.41 -21.51
CA GLY A 105 -35.12 -0.65 -22.93
C GLY A 105 -33.92 -0.33 -23.82
N LYS A 106 -32.79 0.16 -23.27
CA LYS A 106 -31.51 0.18 -24.00
C LYS A 106 -30.92 -1.24 -24.06
N ASN A 107 -30.15 -1.53 -25.09
CA ASN A 107 -29.46 -2.81 -25.21
C ASN A 107 -28.03 -2.66 -24.74
N TYR A 108 -27.60 -3.57 -23.87
CA TYR A 108 -26.24 -3.66 -23.38
C TYR A 108 -25.68 -5.03 -23.73
N SER A 109 -24.38 -5.10 -23.92
CA SER A 109 -23.68 -6.34 -24.25
C SER A 109 -22.51 -6.56 -23.31
N LEU A 110 -22.49 -7.71 -22.64
CA LEU A 110 -21.34 -8.17 -21.87
C LEU A 110 -20.47 -9.04 -22.77
N LEU A 111 -19.23 -8.62 -23.00
CA LEU A 111 -18.19 -9.46 -23.58
C LEU A 111 -17.54 -10.26 -22.46
N ILE A 112 -17.55 -11.58 -22.57
CA ILE A 112 -17.07 -12.50 -21.53
C ILE A 112 -15.92 -13.33 -22.08
N GLU A 113 -14.86 -13.40 -21.28
CA GLU A 113 -13.60 -14.08 -21.60
C GLU A 113 -13.14 -14.92 -20.40
N LEU A 114 -12.22 -15.85 -20.64
CA LEU A 114 -11.46 -16.53 -19.58
C LEU A 114 -10.10 -15.88 -19.47
N TRP A 115 -9.59 -15.73 -18.25
CA TRP A 115 -8.19 -15.34 -18.05
C TRP A 115 -7.22 -16.41 -18.56
N SER A 116 -7.57 -17.70 -18.37
CA SER A 116 -6.77 -18.86 -18.80
C SER A 116 -7.36 -19.57 -20.02
N PHE A 117 -6.60 -19.58 -21.13
CA PHE A 117 -7.05 -19.98 -22.47
C PHE A 117 -6.96 -21.49 -22.78
N THR A 118 -6.82 -22.38 -21.79
CA THR A 118 -6.47 -23.79 -22.05
C THR A 118 -7.59 -24.81 -21.86
N GLU A 119 -8.77 -24.41 -21.39
CA GLU A 119 -9.86 -25.33 -21.06
C GLU A 119 -11.19 -24.96 -21.71
N ASN A 120 -12.08 -25.95 -21.86
CA ASN A 120 -13.48 -25.68 -22.18
C ASN A 120 -14.20 -25.36 -20.87
N ALA A 121 -14.77 -24.16 -20.76
CA ALA A 121 -15.47 -23.72 -19.55
C ALA A 121 -16.98 -23.65 -19.81
N VAL A 122 -17.76 -24.12 -18.84
CA VAL A 122 -19.21 -24.02 -18.83
C VAL A 122 -19.62 -23.45 -17.48
N PHE A 123 -20.14 -22.22 -17.48
CA PHE A 123 -20.47 -21.51 -16.25
C PHE A 123 -21.71 -20.64 -16.43
N PRO A 124 -22.51 -20.44 -15.37
CA PRO A 124 -23.63 -19.51 -15.40
C PRO A 124 -23.16 -18.06 -15.29
N VAL A 125 -23.87 -17.18 -16.00
CA VAL A 125 -23.85 -15.73 -15.86
C VAL A 125 -25.22 -15.28 -15.41
N ILE A 126 -25.28 -14.46 -14.38
CA ILE A 126 -26.51 -14.00 -13.74
C ILE A 126 -26.59 -12.47 -13.87
N ALA A 127 -27.80 -11.99 -14.16
CA ALA A 127 -28.16 -10.59 -13.95
C ALA A 127 -29.22 -10.53 -12.85
N GLU A 128 -29.03 -9.67 -11.86
CA GLU A 128 -30.03 -9.39 -10.86
C GLU A 128 -30.23 -7.89 -10.69
N LYS A 129 -31.41 -7.52 -10.20
CA LYS A 129 -31.72 -6.16 -9.77
C LYS A 129 -31.79 -6.23 -8.24
N PRO A 130 -30.81 -5.65 -7.51
CA PRO A 130 -30.84 -5.66 -6.05
C PRO A 130 -32.18 -5.10 -5.54
N GLN A 131 -32.75 -5.71 -4.50
CA GLN A 131 -33.90 -5.12 -3.77
C GLN A 131 -33.47 -3.99 -2.82
N ALA A 132 -32.25 -3.49 -3.00
CA ALA A 132 -31.56 -2.51 -2.17
C ALA A 132 -31.97 -1.07 -2.52
N LEU A 133 -31.85 -0.16 -1.55
CA LEU A 133 -31.65 1.25 -1.88
C LEU A 133 -30.28 1.31 -2.57
N THR A 134 -30.28 1.71 -3.84
CA THR A 134 -29.06 1.93 -4.61
C THR A 134 -29.02 3.38 -5.03
N GLN A 135 -28.00 4.10 -4.60
CA GLN A 135 -27.84 5.51 -4.89
C GLN A 135 -26.47 5.76 -5.53
N PRO A 136 -26.42 6.13 -6.83
CA PRO A 136 -25.18 6.65 -7.40
C PRO A 136 -24.88 8.00 -6.72
N LEU A 137 -23.62 8.17 -6.32
CA LEU A 137 -23.10 9.37 -5.70
C LEU A 137 -21.83 9.81 -6.43
N THR A 138 -21.69 11.11 -6.58
CA THR A 138 -20.42 11.75 -6.93
C THR A 138 -19.93 12.41 -5.66
N ILE A 139 -18.80 11.93 -5.13
CA ILE A 139 -18.20 12.46 -3.90
C ILE A 139 -17.21 13.53 -4.33
N PRO A 140 -17.43 14.81 -3.97
CA PRO A 140 -16.52 15.89 -4.35
C PRO A 140 -15.16 15.77 -3.65
N GLU A 141 -14.10 16.29 -4.28
CA GLU A 141 -12.77 16.43 -3.68
C GLU A 141 -12.85 17.10 -2.29
N ASP A 142 -12.22 16.48 -1.27
CA ASP A 142 -12.17 16.96 0.11
C ASP A 142 -13.53 17.19 0.81
N GLU A 143 -14.64 16.67 0.26
CA GLU A 143 -15.98 16.76 0.86
C GLU A 143 -16.58 15.39 1.16
N SER A 144 -17.64 15.39 1.97
CA SER A 144 -18.41 14.18 2.29
C SER A 144 -19.83 14.31 1.75
N GLU A 145 -20.35 13.21 1.23
CA GLU A 145 -21.74 13.08 0.82
C GLU A 145 -22.56 12.38 1.91
N PHE A 146 -23.80 12.84 2.10
CA PHE A 146 -24.68 12.33 3.16
C PHE A 146 -25.90 11.65 2.56
N LEU A 147 -26.08 10.37 2.91
CA LEU A 147 -27.23 9.56 2.51
C LEU A 147 -28.10 9.24 3.72
N THR A 148 -29.32 9.75 3.74
CA THR A 148 -30.33 9.39 4.75
C THR A 148 -31.21 8.25 4.27
N PHE A 149 -31.45 7.25 5.12
CA PHE A 149 -32.35 6.15 4.79
C PHE A 149 -33.15 5.65 6.01
N THR A 150 -34.30 5.04 5.74
CA THR A 150 -35.17 4.45 6.76
C THR A 150 -35.39 2.97 6.44
N PRO A 151 -34.96 2.04 7.31
CA PRO A 151 -35.23 0.62 7.18
C PRO A 151 -36.73 0.33 7.07
N ALA A 152 -37.12 -0.38 6.01
CA ALA A 152 -38.50 -0.81 5.79
C ALA A 152 -38.93 -1.96 6.71
N GLN A 153 -37.97 -2.68 7.31
CA GLN A 153 -38.18 -3.75 8.27
C GLN A 153 -37.05 -3.72 9.29
N THR A 154 -37.34 -4.15 10.52
CA THR A 154 -36.30 -4.31 11.55
C THR A 154 -35.47 -5.54 11.18
N GLY A 155 -34.16 -5.39 11.07
CA GLY A 155 -33.29 -6.49 10.63
C GLY A 155 -31.87 -6.03 10.34
N PHE A 156 -31.06 -6.95 9.84
CA PHE A 156 -29.72 -6.62 9.37
C PHE A 156 -29.79 -5.94 8.02
N TYR A 157 -28.87 -5.02 7.83
CA TYR A 157 -28.63 -4.37 6.57
C TYR A 157 -27.15 -4.52 6.22
N HIS A 158 -26.91 -5.01 5.00
CA HIS A 158 -25.60 -4.94 4.37
C HIS A 158 -25.51 -3.59 3.65
N ILE A 159 -24.57 -2.76 4.07
CA ILE A 159 -24.35 -1.39 3.58
C ILE A 159 -22.94 -1.30 3.05
N TYR A 160 -22.77 -1.01 1.77
CA TYR A 160 -21.46 -1.05 1.12
C TYR A 160 -21.42 -0.14 -0.11
N SER A 161 -20.24 0.29 -0.49
CA SER A 161 -19.98 0.94 -1.78
C SER A 161 -19.47 -0.05 -2.82
N VAL A 162 -19.67 0.30 -4.09
CA VAL A 162 -19.07 -0.38 -5.23
C VAL A 162 -18.62 0.64 -6.27
N GLY A 163 -17.54 0.29 -6.98
CA GLY A 163 -16.90 1.14 -7.97
C GLY A 163 -15.38 1.08 -7.81
N SER A 164 -14.67 1.88 -8.61
CA SER A 164 -13.21 2.03 -8.53
C SER A 164 -12.75 3.01 -7.45
N ALA A 165 -13.68 3.72 -6.81
CA ALA A 165 -13.38 4.73 -5.81
C ALA A 165 -12.93 4.12 -4.48
N ASP A 166 -11.87 4.70 -3.90
CA ASP A 166 -11.41 4.39 -2.54
C ASP A 166 -12.33 5.13 -1.55
N THR A 167 -13.23 4.40 -0.89
CA THR A 167 -14.37 4.98 -0.16
C THR A 167 -14.41 4.52 1.29
N CYS A 168 -14.70 5.47 2.18
CA CYS A 168 -14.93 5.25 3.60
C CYS A 168 -16.32 5.77 3.99
N ALA A 169 -16.93 5.19 5.04
CA ALA A 169 -18.21 5.68 5.56
C ALA A 169 -18.36 5.60 7.07
N SER A 170 -19.16 6.54 7.61
CA SER A 170 -19.64 6.56 9.00
C SER A 170 -21.17 6.54 9.04
N LEU A 171 -21.75 5.75 9.94
CA LEU A 171 -23.20 5.64 10.14
C LEU A 171 -23.61 6.33 11.45
N TYR A 172 -24.64 7.16 11.38
CA TYR A 172 -25.21 7.92 12.49
C TYR A 172 -26.66 7.53 12.75
N ASP A 173 -27.05 7.48 14.02
CA ASP A 173 -28.44 7.24 14.44
C ASP A 173 -29.34 8.48 14.33
N GLU A 174 -30.61 8.35 14.74
CA GLU A 174 -31.60 9.45 14.71
C GLU A 174 -31.25 10.65 15.63
N ASN A 175 -30.32 10.47 16.57
CA ASN A 175 -29.84 11.52 17.47
C ASN A 175 -28.58 12.21 16.93
N GLY A 176 -28.00 11.69 15.84
CA GLY A 176 -26.73 12.14 15.29
C GLY A 176 -25.51 11.58 16.03
N ASP A 177 -25.69 10.52 16.83
CA ASP A 177 -24.58 9.80 17.44
C ASP A 177 -24.00 8.83 16.40
N GLU A 178 -22.67 8.84 16.24
CA GLU A 178 -21.97 7.87 15.40
C GLU A 178 -22.08 6.48 16.02
N ILE A 179 -22.59 5.52 15.25
CA ILE A 179 -22.83 4.15 15.69
C ILE A 179 -21.96 3.13 14.96
N TRP A 180 -21.25 3.54 13.92
CA TRP A 180 -20.33 2.71 13.15
C TRP A 180 -19.44 3.53 12.19
N HIS A 181 -18.25 3.02 11.89
CA HIS A 181 -17.29 3.55 10.90
C HIS A 181 -16.48 2.40 10.28
N ASN A 182 -16.22 2.43 8.97
CA ASN A 182 -15.28 1.51 8.29
C ASN A 182 -14.69 2.14 7.02
N ASP A 183 -13.41 1.90 6.82
CA ASP A 183 -12.57 2.38 5.73
C ASP A 183 -12.03 1.26 4.81
N ASP A 184 -12.23 -0.03 5.11
CA ASP A 184 -11.77 -1.12 4.24
C ASP A 184 -12.62 -2.40 4.28
N PHE A 185 -13.35 -2.67 3.18
CA PHE A 185 -14.00 -3.96 2.94
C PHE A 185 -13.33 -4.70 1.77
N THR A 186 -13.78 -4.48 0.53
CA THR A 186 -13.21 -5.15 -0.67
C THR A 186 -12.84 -4.13 -1.72
N SER A 187 -11.66 -4.27 -2.32
CA SER A 187 -11.17 -3.40 -3.40
C SER A 187 -11.26 -1.90 -3.05
N SER A 188 -10.82 -1.54 -1.84
CA SER A 188 -10.85 -0.18 -1.29
C SER A 188 -12.25 0.46 -1.15
N ASN A 189 -13.32 -0.35 -1.16
CA ASN A 189 -14.67 0.13 -0.86
C ASN A 189 -15.06 -0.13 0.60
N PHE A 190 -15.91 0.70 1.20
CA PHE A 190 -16.48 0.43 2.53
C PHE A 190 -17.55 -0.66 2.46
N GLY A 191 -17.75 -1.38 3.57
CA GLY A 191 -18.77 -2.42 3.70
C GLY A 191 -19.10 -2.70 5.17
N MET A 192 -20.36 -3.06 5.46
CA MET A 192 -20.83 -3.38 6.81
C MET A 192 -22.07 -4.24 6.82
N ASN A 193 -22.20 -5.09 7.84
CA ASN A 193 -23.49 -5.63 8.27
C ASN A 193 -23.90 -4.98 9.60
N TYR A 194 -25.09 -4.35 9.66
CA TYR A 194 -25.56 -3.66 10.87
C TYR A 194 -27.04 -3.89 11.14
N TYR A 195 -27.42 -4.03 12.42
CA TYR A 195 -28.81 -4.20 12.83
C TYR A 195 -29.53 -2.86 12.94
N LEU A 196 -30.56 -2.67 12.12
CA LEU A 196 -31.31 -1.42 12.06
C LEU A 196 -32.79 -1.65 12.38
N PHE A 197 -33.40 -0.65 13.00
CA PHE A 197 -34.80 -0.71 13.43
C PHE A 197 -35.73 -0.11 12.38
N GLU A 198 -36.87 -0.78 12.15
CA GLU A 198 -37.92 -0.29 11.25
C GLU A 198 -38.36 1.11 11.64
N GLY A 199 -38.40 2.02 10.66
CA GLY A 199 -38.96 3.36 10.85
C GLY A 199 -38.03 4.35 11.55
N ILE A 200 -36.80 3.95 11.93
CA ILE A 200 -35.76 4.87 12.42
C ILE A 200 -34.98 5.43 11.22
N GLU A 201 -34.74 6.73 11.20
CA GLU A 201 -33.95 7.38 10.15
C GLU A 201 -32.48 7.37 10.53
N TYR A 202 -31.63 6.84 9.65
CA TYR A 202 -30.18 6.78 9.80
C TYR A 202 -29.51 7.66 8.74
N THR A 203 -28.34 8.20 9.06
CA THR A 203 -27.53 9.00 8.13
C THR A 203 -26.20 8.30 7.90
N LEU A 204 -25.85 8.07 6.64
CA LEU A 204 -24.56 7.55 6.21
C LEU A 204 -23.75 8.71 5.62
N GLU A 205 -22.63 9.05 6.24
CA GLU A 205 -21.63 9.98 5.71
C GLU A 205 -20.60 9.17 4.92
N ILE A 206 -20.33 9.57 3.68
CA ILE A 206 -19.40 8.88 2.78
C ILE A 206 -18.36 9.89 2.29
N TYR A 207 -17.09 9.49 2.27
CA TYR A 207 -15.99 10.30 1.73
C TYR A 207 -14.95 9.42 1.02
N THR A 208 -14.06 10.05 0.25
CA THR A 208 -12.95 9.38 -0.45
C THR A 208 -11.60 9.94 -0.02
N TYR A 209 -10.54 9.17 -0.25
CA TYR A 209 -9.15 9.61 -0.05
C TYR A 209 -8.50 10.15 -1.35
N SER A 210 -9.29 10.63 -2.30
CA SER A 210 -8.85 11.03 -3.65
C SER A 210 -8.71 12.56 -3.79
N GLU A 211 -7.75 13.01 -4.60
CA GLU A 211 -7.58 14.43 -5.01
C GLU A 211 -8.52 14.83 -6.17
N PHE A 212 -9.50 13.99 -6.50
CA PHE A 212 -10.47 14.22 -7.58
C PHE A 212 -11.87 13.80 -7.16
N ASP A 213 -12.88 14.36 -7.82
CA ASP A 213 -14.26 13.89 -7.70
C ASP A 213 -14.35 12.43 -8.15
N GLU A 214 -14.87 11.55 -7.27
CA GLU A 214 -15.00 10.11 -7.54
C GLU A 214 -16.48 9.73 -7.65
N GLU A 215 -16.79 8.78 -8.53
CA GLU A 215 -18.13 8.20 -8.63
C GLU A 215 -18.17 6.85 -7.90
N THR A 216 -19.19 6.67 -7.05
CA THR A 216 -19.44 5.41 -6.37
C THR A 216 -20.94 5.11 -6.33
N ILE A 217 -21.30 3.85 -6.11
CA ILE A 217 -22.68 3.44 -5.89
C ILE A 217 -22.80 2.89 -4.47
N VAL A 218 -23.63 3.53 -3.65
CA VAL A 218 -23.93 3.04 -2.32
C VAL A 218 -25.12 2.08 -2.39
N CYS A 219 -24.92 0.89 -1.83
CA CYS A 219 -25.90 -0.18 -1.76
C CYS A 219 -26.30 -0.41 -0.30
N ILE A 220 -27.60 -0.30 0.00
CA ILE A 220 -28.17 -0.62 1.32
C ILE A 220 -29.25 -1.68 1.13
N GLN A 221 -28.97 -2.91 1.55
CA GLN A 221 -29.89 -4.05 1.39
C GLN A 221 -30.19 -4.70 2.72
N ASN A 222 -31.44 -5.09 2.94
CA ASN A 222 -31.78 -5.96 4.06
C ASN A 222 -31.04 -7.29 3.85
N SER A 223 -30.17 -7.64 4.80
CA SER A 223 -29.40 -8.87 4.78
C SER A 223 -30.20 -9.95 5.52
N VAL A 224 -30.27 -11.14 4.91
CA VAL A 224 -30.82 -12.30 5.59
C VAL A 224 -29.75 -12.76 6.57
N VAL A 225 -30.07 -12.78 7.86
CA VAL A 225 -29.13 -13.30 8.86
C VAL A 225 -29.23 -14.80 9.01
N PRO A 226 -28.13 -15.48 9.37
CA PRO A 226 -28.21 -16.85 9.84
C PRO A 226 -29.00 -16.90 11.16
N GLU A 227 -30.05 -17.73 11.20
CA GLU A 227 -30.79 -18.05 12.43
C GLU A 227 -30.22 -19.26 13.16
N ASP A 228 -29.57 -20.16 12.41
CA ASP A 228 -29.00 -21.39 12.92
C ASP A 228 -27.70 -21.74 12.17
N ALA A 229 -26.77 -22.40 12.86
CA ALA A 229 -25.53 -22.90 12.29
C ALA A 229 -25.25 -24.32 12.77
N GLU A 230 -24.92 -25.22 11.84
CA GLU A 230 -24.61 -26.62 12.12
C GLU A 230 -23.23 -26.99 11.57
N VAL A 231 -22.38 -27.61 12.40
CA VAL A 231 -21.10 -28.16 11.94
C VAL A 231 -21.35 -29.45 11.18
N ILE A 232 -21.10 -29.44 9.86
CA ILE A 232 -21.27 -30.61 8.99
C ILE A 232 -20.05 -31.51 9.08
N THR A 233 -18.86 -30.91 8.99
CA THR A 233 -17.59 -31.62 9.17
C THR A 233 -16.74 -30.89 10.20
N PRO A 234 -16.27 -31.59 11.25
CA PRO A 234 -15.31 -31.01 12.17
C PRO A 234 -13.97 -30.77 11.46
N PRO A 235 -13.11 -29.87 11.98
CA PRO A 235 -11.80 -29.61 11.38
C PRO A 235 -10.93 -30.86 11.35
N ILE A 236 -10.01 -30.91 10.39
CA ILE A 236 -9.05 -32.00 10.18
C ILE A 236 -8.20 -32.22 11.45
N ASN A 237 -7.89 -31.14 12.17
CA ASN A 237 -7.22 -31.20 13.45
C ASN A 237 -8.07 -30.55 14.54
N THR A 238 -8.50 -31.36 15.51
CA THR A 238 -9.36 -30.96 16.64
C THR A 238 -8.58 -30.99 17.95
N THR A 239 -7.26 -30.80 17.93
CA THR A 239 -6.43 -30.95 19.14
C THR A 239 -5.87 -29.61 19.58
N VAL A 240 -6.03 -29.27 20.87
CA VAL A 240 -5.48 -28.04 21.47
C VAL A 240 -4.41 -28.42 22.49
N ILE A 241 -3.28 -27.73 22.47
CA ILE A 241 -2.21 -27.94 23.44
C ILE A 241 -2.50 -27.11 24.70
N LYS A 242 -2.48 -27.78 25.85
CA LYS A 242 -2.74 -27.15 27.14
C LYS A 242 -1.69 -26.09 27.50
N GLY A 243 -2.17 -24.90 27.89
CA GLY A 243 -1.34 -23.84 28.47
C GLY A 243 -0.60 -22.99 27.43
N ILE A 244 -1.02 -23.03 26.17
CA ILE A 244 -0.58 -22.11 25.12
C ILE A 244 -1.77 -21.21 24.83
N GLU A 245 -1.59 -19.93 25.10
CA GLU A 245 -2.51 -18.87 24.69
C GLU A 245 -2.11 -18.55 23.24
N ASP A 246 -3.00 -18.85 22.30
CA ASP A 246 -2.95 -18.54 20.86
C ASP A 246 -2.23 -19.52 19.91
N GLU A 247 -2.78 -19.62 18.69
CA GLU A 247 -2.26 -20.25 17.45
C GLU A 247 -2.21 -21.78 17.30
N THR A 248 -2.42 -22.60 18.33
CA THR A 248 -2.38 -24.07 18.14
C THR A 248 -3.66 -24.67 17.54
N PHE A 249 -4.67 -23.84 17.29
CA PHE A 249 -5.96 -24.25 16.77
C PHE A 249 -6.04 -23.98 15.26
N THR A 250 -5.90 -25.03 14.45
CA THR A 250 -6.11 -24.99 12.99
C THR A 250 -7.56 -25.37 12.67
N MET A 251 -8.19 -24.59 11.79
CA MET A 251 -9.58 -24.78 11.35
C MET A 251 -9.70 -25.54 10.02
N ASP A 252 -8.59 -26.00 9.47
CA ASP A 252 -8.50 -26.62 8.14
C ASP A 252 -9.57 -27.72 7.96
N GLY A 253 -10.31 -27.64 6.86
CA GLY A 253 -11.37 -28.59 6.51
C GLY A 253 -12.63 -28.57 7.38
N ILE A 254 -12.82 -27.59 8.28
CA ILE A 254 -14.15 -27.38 8.91
C ILE A 254 -15.16 -26.97 7.84
N ILE A 255 -16.36 -27.55 7.89
CA ILE A 255 -17.49 -27.12 7.03
C ILE A 255 -18.70 -26.86 7.92
N ILE A 256 -19.27 -25.66 7.79
CA ILE A 256 -20.42 -25.19 8.56
C ILE A 256 -21.59 -24.93 7.61
N GLU A 257 -22.77 -25.45 7.94
CA GLU A 257 -24.02 -25.10 7.29
C GLU A 257 -24.69 -23.96 8.05
N PHE A 258 -25.03 -22.88 7.35
CA PHE A 258 -25.88 -21.83 7.85
C PHE A 258 -27.30 -22.04 7.36
N THR A 259 -28.27 -21.91 8.26
CA THR A 259 -29.68 -21.75 7.89
C THR A 259 -30.06 -20.29 8.08
N MET A 260 -30.42 -19.65 6.97
CA MET A 260 -30.77 -18.23 6.93
C MET A 260 -32.22 -18.04 7.36
N SER A 261 -32.59 -16.82 7.81
CA SER A 261 -33.95 -16.51 8.28
C SER A 261 -35.05 -16.69 7.22
N ASP A 262 -34.69 -16.67 5.93
CA ASP A 262 -35.60 -16.99 4.82
C ASP A 262 -35.74 -18.51 4.56
N GLY A 263 -35.03 -19.34 5.33
CA GLY A 263 -34.99 -20.80 5.22
C GLY A 263 -34.00 -21.33 4.19
N SER A 264 -33.24 -20.48 3.51
CA SER A 264 -32.14 -20.91 2.63
C SER A 264 -30.98 -21.49 3.43
N LYS A 265 -30.16 -22.31 2.78
CA LYS A 265 -29.01 -22.99 3.40
C LYS A 265 -27.74 -22.70 2.63
N TYR A 266 -26.68 -22.35 3.34
CA TYR A 266 -25.36 -22.06 2.80
C TYR A 266 -24.30 -22.91 3.48
N GLN A 267 -23.27 -23.34 2.75
CA GLN A 267 -22.14 -24.07 3.32
C GLN A 267 -20.88 -23.25 3.16
N TRP A 268 -20.11 -23.12 4.24
CA TRP A 268 -18.84 -22.42 4.27
C TRP A 268 -17.73 -23.37 4.71
N SER A 269 -16.55 -23.23 4.11
CA SER A 269 -15.33 -23.93 4.54
C SER A 269 -14.22 -22.92 4.86
N TYR A 270 -13.42 -23.22 5.88
CA TYR A 270 -12.32 -22.32 6.29
C TYR A 270 -11.25 -22.17 5.20
N ASP A 271 -11.07 -23.20 4.37
CA ASP A 271 -10.05 -23.22 3.32
C ASP A 271 -10.38 -22.30 2.12
N ASP A 272 -11.61 -21.76 2.04
CA ASP A 272 -12.06 -20.86 0.96
C ASP A 272 -11.68 -19.38 1.16
N GLY A 273 -10.82 -19.07 2.15
CA GLY A 273 -10.04 -17.83 2.17
C GLY A 273 -10.76 -16.57 2.66
N GLY A 274 -11.84 -16.70 3.43
CA GLY A 274 -12.42 -15.55 4.11
C GLY A 274 -13.28 -16.00 5.29
N LEU A 275 -13.00 -15.46 6.48
CA LEU A 275 -14.05 -15.38 7.49
C LEU A 275 -15.19 -14.59 6.85
N ILE A 276 -16.42 -15.10 6.92
CA ILE A 276 -17.58 -14.24 6.73
C ILE A 276 -17.43 -13.14 7.80
N GLU A 277 -17.37 -11.89 7.36
CA GLU A 277 -17.23 -10.73 8.25
C GLU A 277 -18.32 -10.78 9.34
N GLY A 278 -17.93 -10.66 10.61
CA GLY A 278 -18.82 -10.85 11.76
C GLY A 278 -18.93 -12.30 12.30
N CYS A 279 -18.19 -13.25 11.71
CA CYS A 279 -18.01 -14.58 12.31
C CYS A 279 -16.69 -14.68 13.08
N GLU A 280 -16.75 -15.28 14.28
CA GLU A 280 -15.62 -15.48 15.17
C GLU A 280 -15.59 -16.92 15.71
N VAL A 281 -14.41 -17.39 16.10
CA VAL A 281 -14.24 -18.66 16.79
C VAL A 281 -13.61 -18.44 18.15
N GLU A 282 -14.44 -18.63 19.17
CA GLU A 282 -14.00 -18.58 20.55
C GLU A 282 -13.70 -19.98 21.07
N THR A 283 -12.46 -20.20 21.52
CA THR A 283 -12.12 -21.42 22.25
C THR A 283 -12.56 -21.27 23.71
N GLY A 284 -13.62 -21.98 24.08
CA GLY A 284 -14.12 -22.00 25.45
C GLY A 284 -13.39 -23.03 26.33
N THR A 285 -13.19 -22.73 27.61
CA THR A 285 -12.87 -23.71 28.66
C THR A 285 -14.12 -24.22 29.40
N GLY A 286 -15.28 -24.19 28.73
CA GLY A 286 -16.53 -24.69 29.29
C GLY A 286 -16.53 -26.23 29.35
N PHE A 287 -16.72 -26.78 30.55
CA PHE A 287 -17.07 -28.19 30.71
C PHE A 287 -18.57 -28.33 30.42
N ASP A 288 -18.94 -29.09 29.40
CA ASP A 288 -20.30 -29.64 29.40
C ASP A 288 -20.44 -30.67 30.55
N TYR A 289 -21.67 -31.09 30.86
CA TYR A 289 -21.92 -32.10 31.90
C TYR A 289 -21.32 -33.50 31.58
N THR A 290 -20.62 -33.65 30.46
CA THR A 290 -19.93 -34.87 30.01
C THR A 290 -18.40 -34.79 30.09
N GLY A 291 -17.83 -33.59 30.27
CA GLY A 291 -16.39 -33.36 30.43
C GLY A 291 -15.62 -33.20 29.11
N ALA A 292 -16.31 -32.95 28.00
CA ALA A 292 -15.69 -32.67 26.70
C ALA A 292 -15.33 -31.18 26.56
N PHE A 293 -14.22 -30.88 25.89
CA PHE A 293 -13.85 -29.51 25.53
C PHE A 293 -14.52 -29.14 24.19
N TYR A 294 -15.04 -27.92 24.08
CA TYR A 294 -15.71 -27.44 22.88
C TYR A 294 -15.22 -26.05 22.48
N ALA A 295 -15.17 -25.79 21.19
CA ALA A 295 -15.01 -24.45 20.64
C ALA A 295 -16.36 -23.97 20.10
N ASN A 296 -16.58 -22.66 20.20
CA ASN A 296 -17.79 -22.00 19.76
C ASN A 296 -17.47 -21.23 18.49
N PHE A 297 -18.10 -21.64 17.38
CA PHE A 297 -18.19 -20.81 16.20
C PHE A 297 -19.43 -19.92 16.37
N SER A 298 -19.26 -18.62 16.35
CA SER A 298 -20.35 -17.65 16.36
C SER A 298 -20.33 -16.83 15.09
N CYS A 299 -21.50 -16.61 14.51
CA CYS A 299 -21.65 -15.65 13.43
C CYS A 299 -22.96 -14.90 13.58
N GLU A 300 -22.87 -13.60 13.84
CA GLU A 300 -24.01 -12.76 14.19
C GLU A 300 -24.81 -13.35 15.37
N TYR A 301 -25.92 -14.06 15.10
CA TYR A 301 -26.78 -14.73 16.10
C TYR A 301 -26.71 -16.24 16.08
N ALA A 302 -26.09 -16.82 15.05
CA ALA A 302 -25.98 -18.26 14.92
C ALA A 302 -24.74 -18.75 15.66
N GLN A 303 -24.88 -19.88 16.35
CA GLN A 303 -23.79 -20.50 17.09
C GLN A 303 -23.75 -21.98 16.79
N ALA A 304 -22.54 -22.50 16.57
CA ALA A 304 -22.29 -23.90 16.39
C ALA A 304 -21.15 -24.35 17.30
N LEU A 305 -21.37 -25.46 18.01
CA LEU A 305 -20.34 -26.05 18.88
C LEU A 305 -19.70 -27.26 18.18
N PHE A 306 -18.39 -27.37 18.29
CA PHE A 306 -17.68 -28.59 17.94
C PHE A 306 -16.70 -28.98 19.03
N ASN A 307 -16.52 -30.29 19.19
CA ASN A 307 -15.64 -30.84 20.21
C ASN A 307 -14.18 -30.79 19.76
N TYR A 308 -13.29 -30.50 20.71
CA TYR A 308 -11.86 -30.66 20.54
C TYR A 308 -11.27 -31.49 21.69
N LYS A 309 -10.06 -32.00 21.48
CA LYS A 309 -9.29 -32.76 22.45
C LYS A 309 -8.17 -31.90 23.00
N LEU A 310 -8.18 -31.66 24.31
CA LEU A 310 -7.03 -31.08 24.98
C LEU A 310 -5.93 -32.15 25.15
N ILE A 311 -4.72 -31.85 24.72
CA ILE A 311 -3.53 -32.67 24.99
C ILE A 311 -2.55 -31.90 25.87
N ASP A 312 -1.78 -32.64 26.65
CA ASP A 312 -0.65 -32.05 27.36
C ASP A 312 0.40 -31.58 26.36
N ASN A 313 1.10 -30.49 26.70
CA ASN A 313 2.17 -29.97 25.86
C ASN A 313 3.24 -31.06 25.63
N PRO A 314 3.51 -31.43 24.37
CA PRO A 314 4.49 -32.46 24.07
C PRO A 314 5.90 -32.01 24.43
N VAL A 315 6.17 -30.70 24.44
CA VAL A 315 7.48 -30.12 24.77
C VAL A 315 7.67 -30.12 26.28
N LYS A 316 8.87 -30.52 26.70
CA LYS A 316 9.31 -30.53 28.09
C LYS A 316 10.31 -29.41 28.37
N SER A 317 11.21 -29.15 27.43
CA SER A 317 12.21 -28.08 27.53
C SER A 317 12.89 -27.80 26.21
N LEU A 318 13.26 -26.54 26.01
CA LEU A 318 14.13 -26.09 24.92
C LEU A 318 15.56 -25.90 25.42
N GLU A 319 16.53 -26.27 24.60
CA GLU A 319 17.96 -26.07 24.87
C GLU A 319 18.62 -25.48 23.63
N TYR A 320 19.23 -24.31 23.76
CA TYR A 320 20.06 -23.77 22.69
C TYR A 320 21.42 -24.44 22.71
N ILE A 321 21.83 -25.01 21.58
CA ILE A 321 23.08 -25.77 21.42
C ILE A 321 23.95 -25.27 20.25
N GLY A 322 23.51 -24.19 19.58
CA GLY A 322 24.26 -23.56 18.50
C GLY A 322 25.40 -22.66 18.97
N ASP A 323 26.09 -22.08 17.99
CA ASP A 323 27.13 -21.08 18.23
C ASP A 323 26.52 -19.74 18.67
N ASN A 324 27.23 -18.97 19.50
CA ASN A 324 26.76 -17.64 19.86
C ASN A 324 26.76 -16.71 18.65
N ILE A 325 25.81 -15.77 18.61
CA ILE A 325 25.85 -14.67 17.64
C ILE A 325 27.00 -13.75 18.05
N VAL A 326 27.92 -13.46 17.12
CA VAL A 326 29.06 -12.58 17.37
C VAL A 326 28.90 -11.31 16.56
N LEU A 327 28.81 -10.19 17.26
CA LEU A 327 28.68 -8.85 16.70
C LEU A 327 29.86 -7.99 17.15
N TYR A 328 30.08 -6.88 16.47
CA TYR A 328 31.10 -5.90 16.83
C TYR A 328 30.44 -4.54 17.09
N GLU A 329 30.85 -3.93 18.20
CA GLU A 329 30.43 -2.59 18.63
C GLU A 329 30.58 -1.60 17.47
N ASN A 330 29.50 -0.89 17.15
CA ASN A 330 29.37 0.11 16.08
C ASN A 330 29.50 -0.44 14.63
N MET A 331 29.56 -1.75 14.40
CA MET A 331 29.70 -2.30 13.03
C MET A 331 28.45 -2.99 12.49
N ASN A 332 27.67 -3.63 13.36
CA ASN A 332 26.56 -4.48 12.97
C ASN A 332 25.23 -3.83 13.35
N GLY A 333 24.97 -2.61 12.89
CA GLY A 333 23.80 -1.88 13.33
C GLY A 333 23.77 -0.41 12.90
N TYR A 334 22.75 0.29 13.38
CA TYR A 334 22.50 1.70 13.11
C TYR A 334 22.10 2.44 14.39
N VAL A 335 22.13 3.77 14.37
CA VAL A 335 21.57 4.58 15.45
C VAL A 335 20.10 4.81 15.15
N GLU A 336 19.24 4.42 16.09
CA GLU A 336 17.80 4.62 16.01
C GLU A 336 17.37 5.70 17.00
N SER A 337 16.55 6.63 16.50
CA SER A 337 15.97 7.72 17.27
C SER A 337 14.54 7.39 17.61
N THR A 338 14.22 7.42 18.90
CA THR A 338 12.84 7.30 19.40
C THR A 338 12.43 8.61 20.03
N TYR A 339 11.20 9.04 19.76
CA TYR A 339 10.62 10.25 20.32
C TYR A 339 9.59 9.86 21.39
N ASP A 340 9.65 10.50 22.55
CA ASP A 340 8.56 10.39 23.53
C ASP A 340 7.37 11.30 23.14
N ASP A 341 6.26 11.21 23.88
CA ASP A 341 5.06 12.04 23.70
C ASP A 341 5.32 13.57 23.83
N TYR A 342 6.55 13.99 24.18
CA TYR A 342 6.98 15.37 24.34
C TYR A 342 8.10 15.76 23.34
N ASP A 343 8.26 15.00 22.27
CA ASP A 343 9.30 15.17 21.23
C ASP A 343 10.74 15.12 21.77
N ASN A 344 10.97 14.51 22.94
CA ASN A 344 12.33 14.28 23.40
C ASN A 344 12.93 13.10 22.65
N GLU A 345 13.98 13.37 21.89
CA GLU A 345 14.72 12.35 21.16
C GLU A 345 15.62 11.54 22.11
N THR A 346 15.42 10.22 22.14
CA THR A 346 16.36 9.26 22.73
C THR A 346 16.99 8.45 21.62
N GLN A 347 18.31 8.57 21.47
CA GLN A 347 19.10 7.80 20.52
C GLN A 347 19.71 6.56 21.19
N PHE A 348 19.59 5.40 20.56
CA PHE A 348 20.31 4.19 20.94
C PHE A 348 20.81 3.45 19.71
N PHE A 349 21.79 2.56 19.88
CA PHE A 349 22.34 1.77 18.78
C PHE A 349 21.59 0.44 18.66
N PHE A 350 20.93 0.23 17.52
CA PHE A 350 20.22 -0.99 17.18
C PHE A 350 21.15 -1.94 16.42
N TYR A 351 21.31 -3.18 16.88
CA TYR A 351 22.13 -4.17 16.20
C TYR A 351 21.32 -5.02 15.22
N TYR A 352 21.81 -5.13 13.99
CA TYR A 352 21.46 -6.19 13.06
C TYR A 352 22.12 -7.51 13.50
N TYR A 353 21.35 -8.59 13.44
CA TYR A 353 21.82 -9.93 13.75
C TYR A 353 21.20 -10.93 12.79
N GLU A 354 21.93 -12.01 12.54
CA GLU A 354 21.43 -13.16 11.79
C GLU A 354 21.40 -14.37 12.71
N LEU A 355 20.32 -15.14 12.61
CA LEU A 355 20.20 -16.39 13.34
C LEU A 355 21.01 -17.50 12.65
N PRO A 356 21.58 -18.45 13.40
CA PRO A 356 22.30 -19.58 12.81
C PRO A 356 21.39 -20.42 11.90
N LEU A 357 21.85 -20.69 10.68
CA LEU A 357 21.15 -21.56 9.72
C LEU A 357 21.33 -23.06 10.01
N THR A 358 22.25 -23.42 10.91
CA THR A 358 22.51 -24.81 11.31
C THR A 358 21.60 -25.25 12.45
N PRO A 359 21.39 -26.57 12.63
CA PRO A 359 20.60 -27.06 13.74
C PRO A 359 21.21 -26.61 15.08
N CYS A 360 20.48 -25.77 15.80
CA CYS A 360 20.97 -25.05 16.97
C CYS A 360 19.98 -25.06 18.13
N LEU A 361 18.77 -25.56 17.92
CA LEU A 361 17.77 -25.74 18.97
C LEU A 361 17.52 -27.22 19.19
N LYS A 362 17.63 -27.67 20.43
CA LYS A 362 17.25 -29.01 20.84
C LYS A 362 15.92 -28.97 21.58
N ILE A 363 14.92 -29.62 21.01
CA ILE A 363 13.58 -29.76 21.59
C ILE A 363 13.54 -31.08 22.34
N ASN A 364 13.27 -31.03 23.64
CA ASN A 364 13.11 -32.24 24.46
C ASN A 364 11.63 -32.46 24.71
N TYR A 365 11.13 -33.66 24.37
CA TYR A 365 9.73 -34.02 24.52
C TYR A 365 9.46 -34.74 25.84
N THR A 366 8.20 -34.69 26.27
CA THR A 366 7.72 -35.30 27.51
C THR A 366 7.77 -36.83 27.49
N ASP A 367 7.73 -37.46 26.30
CA ASP A 367 7.89 -38.90 26.09
C ASP A 367 9.35 -39.37 26.23
N GLY A 368 10.29 -38.43 26.40
CA GLY A 368 11.72 -38.66 26.57
C GLY A 368 12.52 -38.66 25.26
N THR A 369 11.86 -38.47 24.11
CA THR A 369 12.54 -38.23 22.84
C THR A 369 13.05 -36.79 22.76
N ASN A 370 13.93 -36.53 21.79
CA ASN A 370 14.40 -35.19 21.47
C ASN A 370 14.77 -35.13 19.99
N GLU A 371 14.70 -33.94 19.44
CA GLU A 371 15.21 -33.63 18.10
C GLU A 371 16.03 -32.35 18.11
N THR A 372 16.77 -32.12 17.03
CA THR A 372 17.57 -30.90 16.85
C THR A 372 17.20 -30.28 15.52
N VAL A 373 16.81 -29.01 15.58
CA VAL A 373 16.23 -28.27 14.46
C VAL A 373 17.01 -26.98 14.24
N SER A 374 16.94 -26.48 13.00
CA SER A 374 17.34 -25.10 12.68
C SER A 374 16.22 -24.15 13.05
N LEU A 375 16.52 -22.86 13.24
CA LEU A 375 15.49 -21.85 13.58
C LEU A 375 14.57 -21.49 12.41
N TYR A 376 14.91 -21.95 11.20
CA TYR A 376 14.13 -21.79 9.98
C TYR A 376 13.55 -23.13 9.49
N ASP A 377 13.31 -24.07 10.40
CA ASP A 377 12.81 -25.39 10.06
C ASP A 377 11.29 -25.38 9.86
N ASN A 378 10.86 -25.37 8.59
CA ASN A 378 9.46 -25.37 8.19
C ASN A 378 8.82 -26.78 8.24
N GLU A 379 9.55 -27.83 8.64
CA GLU A 379 9.01 -29.19 8.77
C GLU A 379 8.40 -29.47 10.16
N LEU A 380 8.53 -28.54 11.10
CA LEU A 380 7.89 -28.67 12.42
C LEU A 380 6.37 -28.55 12.31
N PRO A 381 5.62 -29.27 13.16
CA PRO A 381 4.15 -29.25 13.13
C PRO A 381 3.54 -27.94 13.66
N TYR A 382 4.35 -27.07 14.25
CA TYR A 382 3.97 -25.76 14.78
C TYR A 382 5.12 -24.79 14.51
N ASP A 383 4.79 -23.51 14.42
CA ASP A 383 5.77 -22.48 14.13
C ASP A 383 6.70 -22.18 15.31
N LEU A 384 7.91 -21.74 14.96
CA LEU A 384 8.93 -21.29 15.88
C LEU A 384 9.07 -19.78 15.71
N TYR A 385 9.00 -19.06 16.83
CA TYR A 385 9.12 -17.61 16.83
C TYR A 385 10.39 -17.18 17.56
N TRP A 386 10.96 -16.06 17.13
CA TRP A 386 12.06 -15.41 17.82
C TRP A 386 11.81 -13.91 17.92
N TYR A 387 12.34 -13.31 18.97
CA TYR A 387 12.22 -11.89 19.22
C TYR A 387 13.39 -11.38 20.05
N HIS A 388 13.60 -10.07 20.07
CA HIS A 388 14.64 -9.43 20.87
C HIS A 388 14.05 -8.28 21.67
N LYS A 389 14.78 -7.85 22.71
CA LYS A 389 14.37 -6.76 23.62
C LYS A 389 15.34 -5.58 23.55
N GLN A 390 15.84 -5.27 22.36
CA GLN A 390 16.82 -4.18 22.18
C GLN A 390 16.22 -2.81 22.54
N TYR A 391 14.92 -2.60 22.28
CA TYR A 391 14.19 -1.40 22.69
C TYR A 391 14.07 -1.27 24.22
N ASP A 392 13.71 -2.35 24.92
CA ASP A 392 13.58 -2.33 26.39
C ASP A 392 14.94 -2.30 27.10
N LYS A 393 15.92 -3.04 26.56
CA LYS A 393 17.26 -3.23 27.11
C LYS A 393 18.27 -3.21 25.97
N PRO A 394 18.76 -2.02 25.58
CA PRO A 394 19.76 -1.86 24.53
C PRO A 394 20.96 -2.76 24.76
N TRP A 395 21.43 -3.39 23.67
CA TRP A 395 22.55 -4.31 23.75
C TRP A 395 23.86 -3.56 23.95
N THR A 396 24.71 -4.10 24.82
CA THR A 396 26.00 -3.48 25.17
C THR A 396 27.15 -4.46 25.00
N LYS A 397 28.38 -3.97 24.89
CA LYS A 397 29.58 -4.82 24.80
C LYS A 397 29.61 -5.86 25.93
N GLY A 398 29.81 -7.11 25.55
CA GLY A 398 29.80 -8.25 26.45
C GLY A 398 28.83 -9.35 26.01
N THR A 399 28.41 -10.18 26.96
CA THR A 399 27.65 -11.41 26.73
C THR A 399 26.26 -11.41 27.37
N ASP A 400 25.83 -10.26 27.93
CA ASP A 400 24.56 -10.14 28.65
C ASP A 400 23.37 -9.83 27.73
N ASN A 401 23.55 -10.05 26.43
CA ASN A 401 22.59 -9.83 25.36
C ASN A 401 22.11 -11.18 24.81
N ALA A 402 20.84 -11.25 24.40
CA ALA A 402 20.28 -12.47 23.84
C ALA A 402 19.11 -12.18 22.91
N VAL A 403 18.91 -13.08 21.95
CA VAL A 403 17.65 -13.23 21.21
C VAL A 403 16.85 -14.34 21.90
N MET A 404 15.55 -14.13 22.08
CA MET A 404 14.64 -15.10 22.67
C MET A 404 14.06 -15.97 21.55
N ILE A 405 14.00 -17.28 21.78
CA ILE A 405 13.26 -18.22 20.94
C ILE A 405 12.11 -18.78 21.77
N THR A 406 10.92 -18.85 21.18
CA THR A 406 9.77 -19.52 21.77
C THR A 406 9.25 -20.62 20.84
N TYR A 407 8.89 -21.75 21.43
CA TYR A 407 8.24 -22.85 20.75
C TYR A 407 7.26 -23.53 21.70
N LEU A 408 5.97 -23.55 21.32
CA LEU A 408 4.88 -24.09 22.12
C LEU A 408 4.88 -23.58 23.58
N GLY A 409 5.11 -22.28 23.78
CA GLY A 409 5.12 -21.61 25.09
C GLY A 409 6.36 -21.87 25.96
N PHE A 410 7.34 -22.64 25.47
CA PHE A 410 8.66 -22.75 26.11
C PHE A 410 9.62 -21.76 25.48
N GLU A 411 10.49 -21.19 26.31
CA GLU A 411 11.49 -20.21 25.84
C GLU A 411 12.93 -20.67 26.10
N THR A 412 13.83 -20.25 25.22
CA THR A 412 15.28 -20.33 25.43
C THR A 412 15.98 -19.09 24.85
N GLN A 413 17.28 -18.96 25.13
CA GLN A 413 18.08 -17.79 24.74
C GLN A 413 19.19 -18.19 23.77
N VAL A 414 19.31 -17.44 22.67
CA VAL A 414 20.49 -17.40 21.80
C VAL A 414 21.43 -16.33 22.34
N PRO A 415 22.61 -16.68 22.87
CA PRO A 415 23.54 -15.69 23.40
C PRO A 415 24.10 -14.80 22.28
N VAL A 416 24.12 -13.48 22.52
CA VAL A 416 24.69 -12.49 21.62
C VAL A 416 25.91 -11.86 22.29
N HIS A 417 27.05 -12.02 21.65
CA HIS A 417 28.35 -11.51 22.10
C HIS A 417 28.73 -10.28 21.29
N VAL A 418 28.63 -9.11 21.90
CA VAL A 418 29.08 -7.86 21.28
C VAL A 418 30.54 -7.64 21.68
N LEU A 419 31.44 -7.72 20.71
CA LEU A 419 32.88 -7.54 20.88
C LEU A 419 33.31 -6.10 20.58
N GLU A 420 34.48 -5.71 21.06
CA GLU A 420 35.09 -4.45 20.64
C GLU A 420 35.42 -4.49 19.13
N THR A 421 35.21 -3.38 18.44
CA THR A 421 35.56 -3.25 17.01
C THR A 421 37.02 -3.70 16.74
N PRO A 422 37.25 -4.55 15.72
CA PRO A 422 38.58 -4.98 15.30
C PRO A 422 39.30 -3.90 14.47
N VAL A 423 38.55 -2.90 13.99
CA VAL A 423 39.11 -1.79 13.23
C VAL A 423 39.96 -0.92 14.16
N LYS A 424 41.11 -0.49 13.66
CA LYS A 424 42.07 0.38 14.35
C LYS A 424 41.95 1.81 13.85
N ASN A 425 41.89 2.00 12.53
CA ASN A 425 41.66 3.29 11.89
C ASN A 425 41.18 3.09 10.44
N ILE A 426 40.68 4.18 9.85
CA ILE A 426 40.40 4.31 8.43
C ILE A 426 41.21 5.50 7.90
N GLU A 427 41.90 5.31 6.78
CA GLU A 427 42.66 6.35 6.09
C GLU A 427 42.13 6.52 4.67
N VAL A 428 41.66 7.72 4.33
CA VAL A 428 41.22 8.04 2.96
C VAL A 428 42.45 8.08 2.06
N THR A 429 42.47 7.23 1.03
CA THR A 429 43.60 7.09 0.10
C THR A 429 43.34 7.73 -1.25
N ASN A 430 42.07 7.93 -1.62
CA ASN A 430 41.66 8.67 -2.80
C ASN A 430 40.31 9.34 -2.52
N THR A 431 40.27 10.66 -2.61
CA THR A 431 39.04 11.43 -2.63
C THR A 431 38.81 11.89 -4.07
N PRO A 432 37.77 11.40 -4.76
CA PRO A 432 37.29 12.01 -6.00
C PRO A 432 37.02 13.49 -5.82
N ASP A 433 37.07 14.22 -6.93
CA ASP A 433 36.67 15.63 -6.99
C ASP A 433 35.13 15.69 -6.89
N PHE A 434 34.60 15.56 -5.66
CA PHE A 434 33.17 15.57 -5.41
C PHE A 434 32.62 16.99 -5.50
N LYS A 435 31.73 17.18 -6.46
CA LYS A 435 31.19 18.47 -6.88
C LYS A 435 29.68 18.41 -6.84
N TYR A 436 29.11 19.12 -5.87
CA TYR A 436 27.65 19.16 -5.68
C TYR A 436 27.11 20.53 -6.11
N PRO A 437 26.19 20.58 -7.10
CA PRO A 437 25.52 21.81 -7.47
C PRO A 437 24.63 22.31 -6.33
N PHE A 438 24.74 23.61 -6.01
CA PHE A 438 23.89 24.26 -5.01
C PHE A 438 22.43 24.35 -5.49
N GLY A 439 21.47 23.95 -4.63
CA GLY A 439 20.03 24.06 -4.91
C GLY A 439 19.41 22.87 -5.68
N GLU A 440 20.19 21.88 -6.08
CA GLU A 440 19.67 20.66 -6.69
C GLU A 440 19.09 19.71 -5.63
N THR A 441 17.77 19.55 -5.66
CA THR A 441 16.99 18.75 -4.68
C THR A 441 17.36 17.28 -4.68
N HIS A 442 18.03 16.79 -5.74
CA HIS A 442 18.57 15.44 -5.82
C HIS A 442 19.75 15.21 -4.86
N TYR A 443 20.51 16.26 -4.54
CA TYR A 443 21.76 16.17 -3.76
C TYR A 443 21.66 16.81 -2.38
N GLY A 444 20.54 17.44 -2.03
CA GLY A 444 20.35 18.10 -0.75
C GLY A 444 19.12 18.99 -0.71
N TYR A 445 18.87 19.62 0.44
CA TYR A 445 17.84 20.65 0.60
C TYR A 445 18.34 21.77 1.49
N PHE A 446 17.74 22.96 1.35
CA PHE A 446 18.00 24.08 2.25
C PHE A 446 17.01 24.03 3.41
N ASP A 447 17.52 23.92 4.63
CA ASP A 447 16.72 24.03 5.84
C ASP A 447 16.52 25.51 6.19
N SER A 448 15.28 25.98 6.02
CA SER A 448 14.91 27.38 6.27
C SER A 448 14.89 27.76 7.76
N GLU A 449 14.84 26.80 8.69
CA GLU A 449 14.82 27.07 10.13
C GLU A 449 16.23 27.30 10.67
N THR A 450 17.19 26.50 10.21
CA THR A 450 18.60 26.59 10.61
C THR A 450 19.42 27.52 9.71
N GLY A 451 18.95 27.75 8.47
CA GLY A 451 19.69 28.50 7.45
C GLY A 451 20.84 27.69 6.84
N GLU A 452 20.83 26.37 7.00
CA GLU A 452 21.89 25.46 6.55
C GLU A 452 21.45 24.68 5.30
N TYR A 453 22.39 24.41 4.40
CA TYR A 453 22.15 23.51 3.26
C TYR A 453 22.57 22.10 3.67
N VAL A 454 21.61 21.16 3.69
CA VAL A 454 21.83 19.76 4.04
C VAL A 454 22.07 18.96 2.76
N LEU A 455 23.26 18.38 2.60
CA LEU A 455 23.58 17.52 1.45
C LEU A 455 23.30 16.04 1.76
N PHE A 456 22.78 15.34 0.76
CA PHE A 456 22.71 13.88 0.69
C PHE A 456 23.71 13.37 -0.35
N PRO A 457 25.01 13.28 -0.03
CA PRO A 457 26.00 12.77 -0.96
C PRO A 457 25.78 11.26 -1.15
N SER A 458 24.96 10.91 -2.14
CA SER A 458 24.58 9.53 -2.49
C SER A 458 25.68 8.81 -3.29
N GLU A 459 26.58 9.55 -3.95
CA GLU A 459 27.60 8.99 -4.83
C GLU A 459 28.99 8.99 -4.20
N VAL A 460 29.35 7.92 -3.48
CA VAL A 460 30.74 7.66 -3.03
C VAL A 460 31.50 6.73 -3.97
N ASN A 461 31.02 6.54 -5.21
CA ASN A 461 31.41 5.44 -6.08
C ASN A 461 32.93 5.30 -6.31
N ASP A 462 33.66 6.42 -6.35
CA ASP A 462 35.11 6.43 -6.59
C ASP A 462 35.96 6.76 -5.35
N LEU A 463 35.33 6.95 -4.18
CA LEU A 463 36.03 7.13 -2.91
C LEU A 463 36.83 5.88 -2.59
N LYS A 464 38.11 6.02 -2.21
CA LYS A 464 38.91 4.89 -1.73
C LYS A 464 39.50 5.19 -0.39
N PHE A 465 39.41 4.22 0.51
CA PHE A 465 40.01 4.28 1.82
C PHE A 465 40.61 2.93 2.20
N THR A 466 41.61 2.98 3.07
CA THR A 466 42.26 1.82 3.65
C THR A 466 41.81 1.68 5.10
N VAL A 467 41.27 0.51 5.42
CA VAL A 467 40.91 0.15 6.79
C VAL A 467 42.08 -0.64 7.37
N SER A 468 42.61 -0.17 8.50
CA SER A 468 43.62 -0.91 9.25
C SER A 468 42.97 -1.63 10.41
N TYR A 469 43.29 -2.89 10.60
CA TYR A 469 42.80 -3.71 11.71
C TYR A 469 43.83 -3.79 12.84
N LYS A 470 43.35 -4.09 14.05
CA LYS A 470 44.20 -4.24 15.25
C LYS A 470 45.16 -5.41 15.16
N ASP A 471 44.87 -6.42 14.35
CA ASP A 471 45.76 -7.56 14.08
C ASP A 471 46.91 -7.22 13.11
N GLY A 472 46.93 -6.00 12.56
CA GLY A 472 47.94 -5.50 11.63
C GLY A 472 47.60 -5.76 10.16
N THR A 473 46.48 -6.38 9.85
CA THR A 473 45.98 -6.50 8.47
C THR A 473 45.34 -5.20 7.99
N THR A 474 45.22 -5.06 6.67
CA THR A 474 44.61 -3.89 6.02
C THR A 474 43.77 -4.34 4.83
N GLU A 475 42.66 -3.64 4.57
CA GLU A 475 41.87 -3.78 3.34
C GLU A 475 41.74 -2.43 2.63
N THR A 476 41.63 -2.46 1.31
CA THR A 476 41.27 -1.28 0.50
C THR A 476 39.83 -1.41 0.07
N VAL A 477 39.03 -0.39 0.36
CA VAL A 477 37.61 -0.32 0.03
C VAL A 477 37.40 0.76 -1.04
N ILE A 478 36.47 0.50 -1.97
CA ILE A 478 36.02 1.45 -2.98
C ILE A 478 34.54 1.72 -2.70
N GLY A 479 34.13 2.98 -2.60
CA GLY A 479 32.81 3.36 -2.10
C GLY A 479 31.64 2.82 -2.92
N LYS A 480 31.79 2.56 -4.23
CA LYS A 480 30.75 1.90 -5.05
C LYS A 480 30.41 0.48 -4.59
N ASP A 481 31.35 -0.17 -3.90
CA ASP A 481 31.22 -1.54 -3.43
C ASP A 481 30.70 -1.59 -1.97
N VAL A 482 30.38 -0.42 -1.40
CA VAL A 482 29.81 -0.27 -0.05
C VAL A 482 28.29 -0.22 -0.16
N LEU A 483 27.59 -1.04 0.61
CA LEU A 483 26.13 -1.02 0.64
C LEU A 483 25.65 0.27 1.31
N HIS A 484 24.54 0.83 0.83
CA HIS A 484 23.97 2.07 1.38
C HIS A 484 23.69 1.98 2.90
N SER A 485 23.39 0.77 3.41
CA SER A 485 23.20 0.47 4.83
C SER A 485 24.48 0.46 5.68
N ASP A 486 25.67 0.46 5.07
CA ASP A 486 26.95 0.45 5.79
C ASP A 486 27.49 1.86 6.09
N VAL A 487 26.81 2.89 5.58
CA VAL A 487 27.17 4.30 5.69
C VAL A 487 26.01 5.07 6.30
N PHE A 488 26.10 5.35 7.60
CA PHE A 488 25.14 6.24 8.25
C PHE A 488 25.70 7.66 8.39
N GLU A 489 24.91 8.58 7.83
CA GLU A 489 24.70 9.99 8.18
C GLU A 489 25.86 10.99 7.97
N VAL A 490 25.67 11.92 7.03
CA VAL A 490 26.39 13.20 7.01
C VAL A 490 25.91 14.03 8.18
N LYS A 491 26.63 13.98 9.29
CA LYS A 491 26.22 14.64 10.54
C LYS A 491 26.29 16.16 10.52
N GLU A 492 27.12 16.76 9.68
CA GLU A 492 27.30 18.21 9.65
C GLU A 492 28.12 18.64 8.44
N LEU A 493 27.66 19.68 7.74
CA LEU A 493 28.45 20.41 6.75
C LEU A 493 29.11 21.60 7.44
N ARG A 494 30.43 21.51 7.66
CA ARG A 494 31.20 22.63 8.21
C ARG A 494 32.13 23.24 7.17
N VAL A 495 32.19 24.57 7.14
CA VAL A 495 33.20 25.30 6.39
C VAL A 495 34.56 25.07 7.05
N SER A 496 35.45 24.36 6.35
CA SER A 496 36.82 24.14 6.77
C SER A 496 37.58 25.47 6.84
N SER A 497 38.76 25.50 7.49
CA SER A 497 39.62 26.69 7.52
C SER A 497 40.10 27.16 6.13
N THR A 498 39.88 26.36 5.07
CA THR A 498 40.20 26.68 3.68
C THR A 498 38.98 27.12 2.87
N GLY A 499 37.77 27.08 3.43
CA GLY A 499 36.52 27.46 2.75
C GLY A 499 35.76 26.30 2.09
N ASN A 500 36.22 25.05 2.24
CA ASN A 500 35.57 23.86 1.67
C ASN A 500 34.55 23.26 2.64
N TYR A 501 33.57 22.55 2.12
CA TYR A 501 32.62 21.79 2.94
C TYR A 501 33.21 20.44 3.32
N VAL A 502 32.82 19.90 4.47
CA VAL A 502 33.27 18.58 4.96
C VAL A 502 32.06 17.69 5.14
N ALA A 503 32.09 16.49 4.57
CA ALA A 503 31.10 15.45 4.80
C ALA A 503 31.71 14.37 5.72
N GLU A 504 30.98 14.02 6.78
CA GLU A 504 31.34 12.92 7.69
C GLU A 504 30.69 11.62 7.23
N TYR A 505 31.47 10.56 7.17
CA TYR A 505 31.05 9.22 6.78
C TYR A 505 31.37 8.24 7.90
N MET A 506 30.46 7.32 8.18
CA MET A 506 30.72 6.17 9.05
C MET A 506 30.98 4.92 8.20
N TYR A 507 32.01 4.15 8.55
CA TYR A 507 32.21 2.81 8.00
C TYR A 507 32.73 1.89 9.10
N LYS A 508 32.08 0.74 9.32
CA LYS A 508 32.43 -0.23 10.37
C LYS A 508 32.66 0.45 11.74
N GLY A 509 31.81 1.42 12.08
CA GLY A 509 31.85 2.12 13.37
C GLY A 509 32.95 3.15 13.54
N PHE A 510 33.68 3.46 12.48
CA PHE A 510 34.67 4.53 12.44
C PHE A 510 34.15 5.67 11.58
N THR A 511 34.18 6.89 12.13
CA THR A 511 33.91 8.08 11.35
C THR A 511 35.18 8.55 10.66
N PHE A 512 35.04 8.99 9.42
CA PHE A 512 36.07 9.69 8.68
C PHE A 512 35.42 10.81 7.89
N GLN A 513 36.20 11.84 7.58
CA GLN A 513 35.73 13.04 6.92
C GLN A 513 36.37 13.16 5.55
N ILE A 514 35.60 13.62 4.57
CA ILE A 514 36.10 14.01 3.26
C ILE A 514 35.76 15.47 3.00
N GLU A 515 36.65 16.17 2.32
CA GLU A 515 36.34 17.49 1.78
C GLU A 515 35.47 17.32 0.53
N VAL A 516 34.42 18.14 0.42
CA VAL A 516 33.56 18.25 -0.74
C VAL A 516 33.54 19.70 -1.23
N GLU A 517 33.49 19.88 -2.54
CA GLU A 517 33.31 21.18 -3.16
C GLU A 517 31.83 21.36 -3.48
N ILE A 518 31.21 22.40 -2.94
CA ILE A 518 29.92 22.87 -3.44
C ILE A 518 30.23 23.80 -4.60
N ILE A 519 29.79 23.40 -5.80
CA ILE A 519 29.84 24.31 -6.94
C ILE A 519 28.60 25.17 -6.86
N ASP A 520 28.80 26.42 -6.50
CA ASP A 520 27.85 27.48 -6.84
C ASP A 520 28.03 27.80 -8.33
N ASP A 521 27.29 27.09 -9.19
CA ASP A 521 27.37 27.32 -10.64
C ASP A 521 26.65 28.62 -11.07
N ASN A 522 26.33 29.51 -10.12
CA ASN A 522 25.81 30.86 -10.40
C ASN A 522 26.87 31.86 -10.86
N THR A 523 27.91 31.40 -11.52
CA THR A 523 28.59 32.24 -12.54
C THR A 523 28.27 31.78 -13.96
N ALA A 524 27.12 31.13 -14.15
CA ALA A 524 26.43 31.14 -15.43
C ALA A 524 26.17 32.60 -15.82
N ASP A 525 26.87 33.04 -16.87
CA ASP A 525 26.69 34.28 -17.62
C ASP A 525 25.23 34.79 -17.54
N VAL A 526 24.92 35.67 -16.56
CA VAL A 526 23.57 36.25 -16.34
C VAL A 526 23.33 37.33 -17.41
N THR A 527 23.57 36.98 -18.67
CA THR A 527 23.23 37.82 -19.81
C THR A 527 21.75 37.62 -20.09
N GLY A 528 20.96 38.65 -19.77
CA GLY A 528 19.51 38.66 -19.90
C GLY A 528 18.96 40.04 -19.57
N LEU A 529 17.68 40.28 -19.84
CA LEU A 529 17.05 41.55 -19.53
C LEU A 529 16.62 41.57 -18.06
N LEU A 530 17.00 42.59 -17.30
CA LEU A 530 16.49 42.79 -15.95
C LEU A 530 14.95 42.91 -16.02
N GLY A 531 14.23 42.02 -15.34
CA GLY A 531 12.78 41.87 -15.36
C GLY A 531 12.25 40.69 -16.21
N ASP A 532 13.11 39.96 -16.93
CA ASP A 532 12.77 38.77 -17.74
C ASP A 532 12.85 37.49 -16.88
N ALA A 533 11.92 37.36 -15.93
CA ALA A 533 11.89 36.27 -14.95
C ALA A 533 11.64 34.89 -15.59
N ASN A 534 10.97 34.84 -16.74
CA ASN A 534 10.66 33.58 -17.43
C ASN A 534 11.65 33.21 -18.55
N GLU A 535 12.66 34.06 -18.77
CA GLU A 535 13.72 33.91 -19.78
C GLU A 535 13.24 33.84 -21.24
N ASP A 536 12.10 34.46 -21.55
CA ASP A 536 11.54 34.51 -22.91
C ASP A 536 12.11 35.65 -23.76
N SER A 537 13.09 36.41 -23.22
CA SER A 537 13.73 37.58 -23.84
C SER A 537 12.80 38.80 -23.98
N GLU A 538 11.64 38.82 -23.33
CA GLU A 538 10.70 39.93 -23.33
C GLU A 538 10.22 40.28 -21.91
N VAL A 539 10.57 41.46 -21.37
CA VAL A 539 10.01 41.90 -20.08
C VAL A 539 8.54 42.29 -20.22
N ASN A 540 7.63 41.47 -19.69
CA ASN A 540 6.19 41.63 -19.82
C ASN A 540 5.40 41.16 -18.57
N ILE A 541 4.06 41.06 -18.68
CA ILE A 541 3.22 40.69 -17.53
C ILE A 541 3.39 39.23 -17.09
N LYS A 542 3.88 38.36 -17.99
CA LYS A 542 4.15 36.96 -17.67
C LYS A 542 5.26 36.83 -16.63
N ASP A 543 6.26 37.70 -16.64
CA ASP A 543 7.35 37.70 -15.65
C ASP A 543 6.82 38.03 -14.26
N ALA A 544 6.03 39.09 -14.14
CA ALA A 544 5.35 39.41 -12.89
C ALA A 544 4.40 38.31 -12.42
N THR A 545 3.72 37.62 -13.36
CA THR A 545 2.83 36.50 -13.05
C THR A 545 3.62 35.29 -12.55
N LEU A 546 4.78 35.01 -13.14
CA LEU A 546 5.66 33.92 -12.72
C LEU A 546 6.22 34.17 -11.31
N ILE A 547 6.65 35.41 -11.02
CA ILE A 547 7.05 35.84 -9.67
C ILE A 547 5.92 35.65 -8.66
N GLN A 548 4.71 36.09 -8.98
CA GLN A 548 3.54 35.91 -8.10
C GLN A 548 3.21 34.44 -7.85
N LYS A 549 3.26 33.60 -8.90
CA LYS A 549 3.07 32.15 -8.76
C LYS A 549 4.16 31.52 -7.91
N ASN A 550 5.39 31.98 -8.03
CA ASN A 550 6.51 31.49 -7.23
C ASN A 550 6.36 31.83 -5.74
N ILE A 551 6.00 33.07 -5.43
CA ILE A 551 5.67 33.50 -4.06
C ILE A 551 4.51 32.66 -3.48
N ALA A 552 3.52 32.34 -4.31
CA ALA A 552 2.38 31.50 -3.93
C ALA A 552 2.65 29.98 -3.99
N ARG A 553 3.88 29.54 -4.29
CA ARG A 553 4.28 28.12 -4.45
C ARG A 553 3.54 27.35 -5.55
N LEU A 554 3.02 28.06 -6.56
CA LEU A 554 2.31 27.51 -7.71
C LEU A 554 3.18 27.32 -8.96
N ALA A 555 4.43 27.82 -8.95
CA ALA A 555 5.41 27.64 -10.02
C ALA A 555 6.84 27.88 -9.50
N THR A 556 7.83 27.29 -10.15
CA THR A 556 9.26 27.51 -9.87
C THR A 556 9.87 28.50 -10.86
N ILE A 557 10.81 29.32 -10.40
CA ILE A 557 11.67 30.17 -11.24
C ILE A 557 13.04 29.51 -11.32
N SER A 558 13.64 29.50 -12.50
CA SER A 558 15.03 29.08 -12.68
C SER A 558 15.98 30.04 -11.96
N ILE A 559 17.21 29.63 -11.69
CA ILE A 559 18.16 30.50 -10.99
C ILE A 559 18.54 31.74 -11.82
N LYS A 560 18.71 31.60 -13.14
CA LYS A 560 18.88 32.77 -14.02
C LYS A 560 17.65 33.67 -13.97
N GLY A 561 16.45 33.10 -13.99
CA GLY A 561 15.20 33.81 -13.81
C GLY A 561 15.12 34.54 -12.47
N THR A 562 15.67 34.02 -11.37
CA THR A 562 15.70 34.73 -10.07
C THR A 562 16.63 35.94 -10.13
N TYR A 563 17.82 35.83 -10.73
CA TYR A 563 18.69 37.00 -10.91
C TYR A 563 18.08 38.07 -11.83
N LEU A 564 17.34 37.67 -12.87
CA LEU A 564 16.64 38.61 -13.74
C LEU A 564 15.37 39.17 -13.06
N ALA A 565 14.74 38.44 -12.14
CA ALA A 565 13.52 38.84 -11.45
C ALA A 565 13.76 39.82 -10.29
N ASP A 566 14.92 39.77 -9.63
CA ASP A 566 15.33 40.72 -8.57
C ASP A 566 15.65 42.08 -9.18
N VAL A 567 14.61 42.88 -9.40
CA VAL A 567 14.74 44.16 -10.10
C VAL A 567 15.20 45.29 -9.18
N ASP A 568 15.03 45.13 -7.85
CA ASP A 568 15.45 46.13 -6.87
C ASP A 568 16.83 45.84 -6.24
N GLY A 569 17.38 44.64 -6.47
CA GLY A 569 18.73 44.22 -6.13
C GLY A 569 18.92 43.97 -4.63
N ASP A 570 17.84 43.62 -3.92
CA ASP A 570 17.86 43.33 -2.48
C ASP A 570 18.13 41.86 -2.15
N GLU A 571 18.43 41.04 -3.17
CA GLU A 571 18.71 39.60 -3.11
C GLU A 571 17.49 38.75 -2.72
N GLU A 572 16.28 39.33 -2.63
CA GLU A 572 15.03 38.63 -2.32
C GLU A 572 14.01 38.73 -3.46
N ILE A 573 13.39 37.62 -3.88
CA ILE A 573 12.27 37.64 -4.83
C ILE A 573 10.96 37.87 -4.09
N THR A 574 10.43 39.07 -4.18
CA THR A 574 9.24 39.48 -3.43
C THR A 574 8.14 40.05 -4.32
N ILE A 575 6.99 40.37 -3.70
CA ILE A 575 5.91 41.04 -4.41
C ILE A 575 6.31 42.45 -4.89
N LYS A 576 7.40 43.03 -4.35
CA LYS A 576 7.92 44.32 -4.80
C LYS A 576 8.44 44.23 -6.23
N ASP A 577 9.13 43.14 -6.57
CA ASP A 577 9.69 42.89 -7.90
C ASP A 577 8.62 42.74 -8.96
N ALA A 578 7.62 41.89 -8.67
CA ALA A 578 6.43 41.76 -9.50
C ALA A 578 5.72 43.11 -9.69
N THR A 579 5.64 43.93 -8.64
CA THR A 579 5.01 45.25 -8.69
C THR A 579 5.83 46.24 -9.53
N ALA A 580 7.17 46.18 -9.46
CA ALA A 580 8.07 47.02 -10.24
C ALA A 580 7.99 46.67 -11.74
N ILE A 581 7.96 45.39 -12.10
CA ILE A 581 7.72 44.93 -13.48
C ILE A 581 6.34 45.36 -13.97
N GLN A 582 5.28 45.24 -13.16
CA GLN A 582 3.94 45.72 -13.52
C GLN A 582 3.89 47.23 -13.80
N LYS A 583 4.59 48.04 -12.98
CA LYS A 583 4.72 49.49 -13.20
C LYS A 583 5.45 49.78 -14.51
N TYR A 584 6.55 49.08 -14.77
CA TYR A 584 7.31 49.19 -16.01
C TYR A 584 6.43 48.86 -17.24
N VAL A 585 5.71 47.73 -17.23
CA VAL A 585 4.79 47.31 -18.31
C VAL A 585 3.65 48.32 -18.51
N ALA A 586 3.17 48.97 -17.44
CA ALA A 586 2.15 50.02 -17.50
C ALA A 586 2.68 51.39 -17.98
N GLY A 587 3.99 51.53 -18.25
CA GLY A 587 4.62 52.79 -18.63
C GLY A 587 4.75 53.79 -17.48
N ILE A 588 4.68 53.32 -16.24
CA ILE A 588 4.91 54.12 -15.03
C ILE A 588 6.42 54.15 -14.76
N THR A 589 6.96 55.33 -14.44
CA THR A 589 8.38 55.48 -14.09
C THR A 589 8.74 54.63 -12.87
N VAL A 590 9.82 53.86 -13.00
CA VAL A 590 10.43 53.04 -11.94
C VAL A 590 11.90 53.46 -11.80
N ASP A 591 12.48 53.25 -10.61
CA ASP A 591 13.86 53.66 -10.29
C ASP A 591 14.91 52.59 -10.65
N PHE A 592 14.48 51.50 -11.28
CA PHE A 592 15.30 50.32 -11.60
C PHE A 592 15.51 50.18 -13.12
N PRO A 593 16.68 49.69 -13.58
CA PRO A 593 17.01 49.57 -15.02
C PRO A 593 16.32 48.36 -15.68
N ILE A 594 15.00 48.20 -15.46
CA ILE A 594 14.20 47.11 -16.01
C ILE A 594 14.21 47.21 -17.55
N GLY A 595 14.48 46.08 -18.22
CA GLY A 595 14.65 45.97 -19.67
C GLY A 595 16.07 46.26 -20.17
N GLU A 596 17.03 46.56 -19.28
CA GLU A 596 18.45 46.63 -19.62
C GLU A 596 19.13 45.27 -19.47
N THR A 597 20.18 45.03 -20.26
CA THR A 597 20.96 43.78 -20.17
C THR A 597 21.88 43.83 -18.95
N LEU A 598 21.81 42.79 -18.10
CA LEU A 598 22.74 42.57 -16.98
C LEU A 598 24.13 42.12 -17.45
#